data_AF-A0A2S9Y4B0-F1
#
_entry.id   AF-A0A2S9Y4B0-F1
#
_cell.length_a   1.000
_cell.length_b   1.000
_cell.length_c   1.000
_cell.angle_alpha   90.00
_cell.angle_beta   90.00
_cell.angle_gamma   90.00
#
_symmetry.space_group_name_H-M   'P 1'
#
loop_
_entity.id
_entity.type
_entity.pdbx_description
1 polymer ?
#
loop_
_entity_poly.entity_id
_entity_poly.type
_entity_poly.pdbx_seq_one_letter_code
_entity_poly.pdbx_strand_id
1 'polypeptide(L)'
;MKKPLLALSLSVLAVFGWAHPIAHSAPPPASETSAEPLALGVDVSELPEAERGVGPVLLEQLRSIVEAGGIEITDDPGAATVLQIRVRLMEAGDRNYGIHFEFVEGDSVVPAAEWTDCVFCTEARMLQKLESKQDELYASIQAHQEASVDADTGEDSGAEGDGGHDDGGVEPLPKPIGPIGVAGAAASVVGLGVIVWGAVEVSRGRVYDHPAGAFKVRTGVDHAPRGYVLVGVGAAVASAGLVLLGVDVARRAKQRKRARSQALVVPLFSPTGLGLGVSGSF
;
A
#
# COMPACT_ATOMS: atom_id res chain seq x y z
N MET A 1 -3.68 -68.10 30.09
CA MET A 1 -3.37 -66.70 29.78
C MET A 1 -4.58 -66.10 29.09
N LYS A 2 -5.30 -65.19 29.76
CA LYS A 2 -6.61 -64.66 29.34
C LYS A 2 -6.40 -63.35 28.58
N LYS A 3 -6.92 -63.25 27.35
CA LYS A 3 -7.00 -62.00 26.56
C LYS A 3 -8.36 -61.34 26.85
N PRO A 4 -8.43 -60.02 27.09
CA PRO A 4 -9.70 -59.32 27.18
C PRO A 4 -10.23 -58.95 25.78
N LEU A 5 -11.53 -59.16 25.61
CA LEU A 5 -12.36 -58.74 24.49
C LEU A 5 -12.57 -57.21 24.55
N LEU A 6 -12.24 -56.51 23.46
CA LEU A 6 -12.65 -55.13 23.23
C LEU A 6 -14.04 -55.15 22.57
N ALA A 7 -15.04 -54.68 23.32
CA ALA A 7 -16.39 -54.49 22.86
C ALA A 7 -16.48 -53.22 22.00
N LEU A 8 -16.92 -53.38 20.75
CA LEU A 8 -17.25 -52.31 19.83
C LEU A 8 -18.66 -51.80 20.15
N SER A 9 -18.79 -50.60 20.73
CA SER A 9 -20.08 -49.93 20.88
C SER A 9 -20.39 -49.11 19.63
N LEU A 10 -21.27 -49.64 18.77
CA LEU A 10 -21.91 -48.92 17.68
C LEU A 10 -22.96 -47.97 18.28
N SER A 11 -22.69 -46.67 18.28
CA SER A 11 -23.69 -45.64 18.59
C SER A 11 -24.41 -45.24 17.31
N VAL A 12 -25.62 -45.77 17.12
CA VAL A 12 -26.55 -45.33 16.08
C VAL A 12 -27.23 -44.05 16.57
N LEU A 13 -26.73 -42.89 16.12
CA LEU A 13 -27.41 -41.61 16.29
C LEU A 13 -28.52 -41.51 15.24
N ALA A 14 -29.77 -41.65 15.70
CA ALA A 14 -30.95 -41.34 14.89
C ALA A 14 -31.02 -39.83 14.67
N VAL A 15 -30.64 -39.37 13.48
CA VAL A 15 -30.83 -37.99 13.03
C VAL A 15 -32.30 -37.82 12.67
N PHE A 16 -33.07 -37.23 13.59
CA PHE A 16 -34.40 -36.71 13.30
C PHE A 16 -34.26 -35.47 12.42
N GLY A 17 -34.48 -35.65 11.11
CA GLY A 17 -34.49 -34.57 10.13
C GLY A 17 -35.75 -33.71 10.28
N TRP A 18 -35.63 -32.58 10.98
CA TRP A 18 -36.55 -31.47 10.82
C TRP A 18 -36.22 -30.75 9.52
N ALA A 19 -37.08 -30.93 8.51
CA ALA A 19 -37.06 -30.18 7.26
C ALA A 19 -37.38 -28.72 7.56
N HIS A 20 -36.35 -27.92 7.83
CA HIS A 20 -36.49 -26.47 7.85
C HIS A 20 -36.73 -26.03 6.42
N PRO A 21 -37.77 -25.22 6.13
CA PRO A 21 -37.92 -24.60 4.83
C PRO A 21 -36.66 -23.77 4.58
N ILE A 22 -35.83 -24.22 3.63
CA ILE A 22 -34.71 -23.45 3.13
C ILE A 22 -35.32 -22.27 2.40
N ALA A 23 -35.48 -21.15 3.10
CA ALA A 23 -35.71 -19.87 2.46
C ALA A 23 -34.57 -19.70 1.46
N HIS A 24 -34.89 -19.87 0.17
CA HIS A 24 -34.00 -19.50 -0.91
C HIS A 24 -33.95 -17.97 -0.87
N SER A 25 -33.05 -17.45 -0.03
CA SER A 25 -32.62 -16.07 -0.15
C SER A 25 -32.17 -15.91 -1.60
N ALA A 26 -32.88 -15.06 -2.34
CA ALA A 26 -32.43 -14.67 -3.67
C ALA A 26 -30.95 -14.32 -3.57
N PRO A 27 -30.09 -14.81 -4.49
CA PRO A 27 -28.68 -14.45 -4.47
C PRO A 27 -28.61 -12.92 -4.37
N PRO A 28 -27.78 -12.38 -3.46
CA PRO A 28 -27.61 -10.93 -3.38
C PRO A 28 -27.34 -10.43 -4.80
N PRO A 29 -27.98 -9.33 -5.22
CA PRO A 29 -27.70 -8.76 -6.54
C PRO A 29 -26.18 -8.67 -6.64
N ALA A 30 -25.61 -9.29 -7.69
CA ALA A 30 -24.19 -9.17 -7.95
C ALA A 30 -23.93 -7.67 -7.99
N SER A 31 -23.21 -7.15 -6.99
CA SER A 31 -22.68 -5.81 -7.08
C SER A 31 -21.76 -5.87 -8.28
N GLU A 32 -22.24 -5.34 -9.40
CA GLU A 32 -21.43 -5.00 -10.55
C GLU A 32 -20.52 -3.85 -10.07
N THR A 33 -19.52 -4.20 -9.29
CA THR A 33 -18.36 -3.34 -9.09
C THR A 33 -17.73 -3.32 -10.47
N SER A 34 -18.09 -2.29 -11.25
CA SER A 34 -17.50 -2.03 -12.55
C SER A 34 -16.03 -1.71 -12.31
N ALA A 35 -15.20 -2.75 -12.25
CA ALA A 35 -13.76 -2.59 -12.16
C ALA A 35 -13.31 -1.83 -13.40
N GLU A 36 -12.44 -0.84 -13.21
CA GLU A 36 -11.89 -0.09 -14.33
C GLU A 36 -11.14 -1.06 -15.26
N PRO A 37 -11.40 -1.02 -16.59
CA PRO A 37 -10.76 -1.93 -17.52
C PRO A 37 -9.25 -1.68 -17.52
N LEU A 38 -8.46 -2.74 -17.71
CA LEU A 38 -7.00 -2.67 -17.68
C LEU A 38 -6.43 -2.75 -19.11
N ALA A 39 -5.50 -1.87 -19.47
CA ALA A 39 -4.76 -2.00 -20.72
C ALA A 39 -3.48 -2.82 -20.49
N LEU A 40 -3.02 -3.57 -21.50
CA LEU A 40 -1.81 -4.40 -21.38
C LEU A 40 -0.69 -3.90 -22.30
N GLY A 41 0.55 -3.93 -21.79
CA GLY A 41 1.73 -3.54 -22.54
C GLY A 41 2.95 -4.41 -22.26
N VAL A 42 3.90 -4.43 -23.19
CA VAL A 42 5.21 -5.05 -22.99
C VAL A 42 6.30 -4.09 -23.48
N ASP A 43 7.21 -3.72 -22.59
CA ASP A 43 8.41 -2.95 -22.90
C ASP A 43 9.62 -3.89 -23.05
N VAL A 44 10.10 -3.99 -24.28
CA VAL A 44 11.33 -4.71 -24.67
C VAL A 44 12.42 -3.77 -25.20
N SER A 45 12.31 -2.47 -24.92
CA SER A 45 13.23 -1.45 -25.44
C SER A 45 14.68 -1.68 -24.98
N GLU A 46 14.85 -2.19 -23.76
CA GLU A 46 16.13 -2.55 -23.15
C GLU A 46 16.74 -3.86 -23.70
N LEU A 47 15.99 -4.61 -24.53
CA LEU A 47 16.50 -5.83 -25.16
C LEU A 47 17.28 -5.54 -26.46
N PRO A 48 18.30 -6.37 -26.79
CA PRO A 48 18.94 -6.37 -28.09
C PRO A 48 17.91 -6.55 -29.22
N GLU A 49 18.12 -5.92 -30.36
CA GLU A 49 17.17 -5.93 -31.49
C GLU A 49 16.79 -7.35 -31.94
N ALA A 50 17.74 -8.30 -31.90
CA ALA A 50 17.51 -9.70 -32.25
C ALA A 50 16.54 -10.44 -31.30
N GLU A 51 16.34 -9.93 -30.08
CA GLU A 51 15.53 -10.55 -29.03
C GLU A 51 14.18 -9.84 -28.82
N ARG A 52 13.96 -8.66 -29.41
CA ARG A 52 12.71 -7.89 -29.28
C ARG A 52 11.47 -8.61 -29.83
N GLY A 53 11.67 -9.64 -30.67
CA GLY A 53 10.59 -10.49 -31.18
C GLY A 53 9.81 -11.25 -30.10
N VAL A 54 10.31 -11.30 -28.87
CA VAL A 54 9.62 -11.92 -27.72
C VAL A 54 8.42 -11.10 -27.22
N GLY A 55 8.38 -9.79 -27.50
CA GLY A 55 7.37 -8.88 -26.99
C GLY A 55 5.92 -9.33 -27.25
N PRO A 56 5.53 -9.63 -28.50
CA PRO A 56 4.18 -10.10 -28.82
C PRO A 56 3.80 -11.41 -28.13
N VAL A 57 4.76 -12.34 -27.94
CA VAL A 57 4.50 -13.62 -27.27
C VAL A 57 4.22 -13.41 -25.78
N LEU A 58 4.99 -12.53 -25.13
CA LEU A 58 4.75 -12.15 -23.74
C LEU A 58 3.43 -11.42 -23.55
N LEU A 59 3.06 -10.56 -24.50
CA LEU A 59 1.79 -9.83 -24.45
C LEU A 59 0.59 -10.78 -24.53
N GLU A 60 0.64 -11.77 -25.44
CA GLU A 60 -0.41 -12.78 -25.58
C GLU A 60 -0.52 -13.65 -24.32
N GLN A 61 0.61 -14.08 -23.76
CA GLN A 61 0.60 -14.84 -22.51
C GLN A 61 0.06 -14.00 -21.35
N LEU A 62 0.46 -12.72 -21.24
CA LEU A 62 -0.05 -11.83 -20.20
C LEU A 62 -1.56 -11.65 -20.33
N ARG A 63 -2.07 -11.44 -21.54
CA ARG A 63 -3.50 -11.38 -21.83
C ARG A 63 -4.20 -12.63 -21.34
N SER A 64 -3.71 -13.81 -21.72
CA SER A 64 -4.28 -15.08 -21.28
C SER A 64 -4.29 -15.24 -19.74
N ILE A 65 -3.26 -14.76 -19.05
CA ILE A 65 -3.22 -14.78 -17.58
C ILE A 65 -4.29 -13.82 -17.04
N VAL A 66 -4.29 -12.55 -17.44
CA VAL A 66 -5.22 -11.54 -16.91
C VAL A 66 -6.69 -11.90 -17.18
N GLU A 67 -7.02 -12.41 -18.37
CA GLU A 67 -8.37 -12.89 -18.71
C GLU A 67 -8.79 -14.10 -17.85
N ALA A 68 -7.86 -15.02 -17.56
CA ALA A 68 -8.14 -16.16 -16.68
C ALA A 68 -8.45 -15.71 -15.23
N GLY A 69 -7.97 -14.53 -14.82
CA GLY A 69 -8.31 -13.88 -13.56
C GLY A 69 -9.68 -13.19 -13.55
N GLY A 70 -10.40 -13.14 -14.69
CA GLY A 70 -11.69 -12.47 -14.81
C GLY A 70 -11.60 -10.94 -14.83
N ILE A 71 -10.43 -10.39 -15.15
CA ILE A 71 -10.20 -8.95 -15.25
C ILE A 71 -10.52 -8.51 -16.68
N GLU A 72 -11.33 -7.45 -16.82
CA GLU A 72 -11.65 -6.89 -18.13
C GLU A 72 -10.45 -6.15 -18.71
N ILE A 73 -10.12 -6.45 -19.97
CA ILE A 73 -9.01 -5.84 -20.70
C ILE A 73 -9.56 -4.89 -21.75
N THR A 74 -8.95 -3.72 -21.86
CA THR A 74 -9.20 -2.78 -22.97
C THR A 74 -7.98 -2.69 -23.90
N ASP A 75 -8.25 -2.51 -25.19
CA ASP A 75 -7.22 -2.23 -26.20
C ASP A 75 -6.91 -0.72 -26.30
N ASP A 76 -7.66 0.15 -25.59
CA ASP A 76 -7.43 1.59 -25.55
C ASP A 76 -6.55 1.98 -24.35
N PRO A 77 -5.24 2.24 -24.55
CA PRO A 77 -4.34 2.62 -23.47
C PRO A 77 -4.60 4.04 -22.93
N GLY A 78 -5.39 4.87 -23.61
CA GLY A 78 -5.70 6.23 -23.18
C GLY A 78 -6.84 6.31 -22.16
N ALA A 79 -7.61 5.23 -22.03
CA ALA A 79 -8.82 5.17 -21.21
C ALA A 79 -8.66 4.29 -19.96
N ALA A 80 -7.45 3.80 -19.68
CA ALA A 80 -7.19 2.81 -18.63
C ALA A 80 -5.77 2.88 -18.09
N THR A 81 -5.59 2.42 -16.85
CA THR A 81 -4.28 2.05 -16.30
C THR A 81 -3.65 0.95 -17.17
N VAL A 82 -2.39 1.14 -17.55
CA VAL A 82 -1.65 0.16 -18.36
C VAL A 82 -0.81 -0.73 -17.45
N LEU A 83 -1.11 -2.03 -17.40
CA LEU A 83 -0.22 -3.03 -16.84
C LEU A 83 0.85 -3.39 -17.87
N GLN A 84 2.07 -2.95 -17.62
CA GLN A 84 3.23 -3.15 -18.50
C GLN A 84 4.19 -4.20 -17.93
N ILE A 85 4.62 -5.15 -18.77
CA ILE A 85 5.78 -5.98 -18.48
C ILE A 85 7.03 -5.31 -19.04
N ARG A 86 7.99 -4.97 -18.19
CA ARG A 86 9.32 -4.53 -18.61
C ARG A 86 10.30 -5.70 -18.57
N VAL A 87 10.97 -5.95 -19.69
CA VAL A 87 12.01 -6.98 -19.79
C VAL A 87 13.36 -6.34 -20.07
N ARG A 88 14.35 -6.62 -19.23
CA ARG A 88 15.72 -6.12 -19.41
C ARG A 88 16.75 -7.23 -19.33
N LEU A 89 17.89 -7.02 -20.00
CA LEU A 89 19.05 -7.90 -19.88
C LEU A 89 19.84 -7.58 -18.60
N MET A 90 20.25 -8.60 -17.86
CA MET A 90 21.09 -8.47 -16.67
C MET A 90 22.57 -8.62 -17.03
N GLU A 91 23.45 -7.87 -16.36
CA GLU A 91 24.90 -7.85 -16.64
C GLU A 91 25.61 -9.21 -16.44
N ALA A 92 24.99 -10.17 -15.74
CA ALA A 92 25.62 -11.41 -15.28
C ALA A 92 25.70 -12.55 -16.31
N GLY A 93 25.57 -12.28 -17.62
CA GLY A 93 25.81 -13.27 -18.68
C GLY A 93 24.72 -13.33 -19.76
N ASP A 94 25.01 -14.10 -20.83
CA ASP A 94 24.10 -14.29 -21.96
C ASP A 94 22.76 -14.89 -21.49
N ARG A 95 21.65 -14.23 -21.84
CA ARG A 95 20.26 -14.67 -21.58
C ARG A 95 19.83 -14.67 -20.11
N ASN A 96 20.37 -13.77 -19.31
CA ASN A 96 19.81 -13.46 -17.99
C ASN A 96 18.88 -12.25 -18.13
N TYR A 97 17.60 -12.45 -17.85
CA TYR A 97 16.60 -11.39 -17.97
C TYR A 97 16.00 -11.06 -16.62
N GLY A 98 15.80 -9.78 -16.37
CA GLY A 98 14.92 -9.29 -15.32
C GLY A 98 13.53 -9.04 -15.92
N ILE A 99 12.50 -9.60 -15.30
CA ILE A 99 11.10 -9.36 -15.65
C ILE A 99 10.47 -8.55 -14.52
N HIS A 100 9.86 -7.42 -14.86
CA HIS A 100 9.18 -6.54 -13.92
C HIS A 100 7.78 -6.21 -14.43
N PHE A 101 6.83 -6.14 -13.50
CA PHE A 101 5.46 -5.72 -13.78
C PHE A 101 5.26 -4.35 -13.18
N GLU A 102 4.70 -3.42 -13.94
CA GLU A 102 4.46 -2.05 -13.51
C GLU A 102 3.12 -1.53 -14.03
N PHE A 103 2.44 -0.75 -13.21
CA PHE A 103 1.29 0.05 -13.61
C PHE A 103 1.78 1.38 -14.13
N VAL A 104 1.36 1.74 -15.33
CA VAL A 104 1.68 3.01 -15.97
C VAL A 104 0.39 3.83 -16.08
N GLU A 105 0.40 5.00 -15.44
CA GLU A 105 -0.71 5.94 -15.38
C GLU A 105 -0.20 7.33 -15.77
N GLY A 106 -0.37 7.68 -17.06
CA GLY A 106 0.25 8.87 -17.62
C GLY A 106 1.77 8.82 -17.51
N ASP A 107 2.36 9.75 -16.74
CA ASP A 107 3.81 9.82 -16.49
C ASP A 107 4.23 9.08 -15.20
N SER A 108 3.28 8.51 -14.45
CA SER A 108 3.54 7.76 -13.22
C SER A 108 3.78 6.28 -13.53
N VAL A 109 4.81 5.71 -12.89
CA VAL A 109 5.12 4.29 -12.96
C VAL A 109 5.16 3.73 -11.55
N VAL A 110 4.26 2.80 -11.25
CA VAL A 110 4.14 2.13 -9.95
C VAL A 110 4.49 0.65 -10.12
N PRO A 111 5.43 0.10 -9.33
CA PRO A 111 5.77 -1.32 -9.42
C PRO A 111 4.59 -2.19 -8.96
N ALA A 112 4.15 -3.13 -9.81
CA ALA A 112 3.08 -4.07 -9.50
C ALA A 112 3.61 -5.30 -8.76
N ALA A 113 4.79 -5.80 -9.14
CA ALA A 113 5.42 -6.96 -8.51
C ALA A 113 6.94 -6.80 -8.44
N GLU A 114 7.58 -7.54 -7.52
CA GLU A 114 9.04 -7.48 -7.37
C GLU A 114 9.76 -8.06 -8.59
N TRP A 115 10.93 -7.49 -8.91
CA TRP A 115 11.82 -7.99 -9.95
C TRP A 115 12.02 -9.49 -9.84
N THR A 116 11.78 -10.16 -10.96
CA THR A 116 11.94 -11.60 -11.04
C THR A 116 13.04 -11.92 -12.03
N ASP A 117 14.15 -12.42 -11.49
CA ASP A 117 15.29 -12.81 -12.29
C ASP A 117 15.05 -14.17 -12.95
N CYS A 118 15.29 -14.24 -14.25
CA CYS A 118 15.34 -15.48 -15.00
C CYS A 118 16.74 -15.72 -15.56
N VAL A 119 17.46 -16.63 -14.91
CA VAL A 119 18.84 -16.99 -15.25
C VAL A 119 18.84 -18.09 -16.33
N PHE A 120 19.64 -17.91 -17.38
CA PHE A 120 19.67 -18.78 -18.56
C PHE A 120 18.26 -19.02 -19.13
N CYS A 121 17.52 -17.92 -19.30
CA CYS A 121 16.14 -17.99 -19.73
C CYS A 121 16.06 -18.28 -21.22
N THR A 122 15.33 -19.34 -21.57
CA THR A 122 14.74 -19.49 -22.91
C THR A 122 13.35 -18.86 -22.89
N GLU A 123 12.78 -18.60 -24.07
CA GLU A 123 11.40 -18.13 -24.21
C GLU A 123 10.41 -18.98 -23.40
N ALA A 124 10.45 -20.31 -23.53
CA ALA A 124 9.59 -21.22 -22.76
C ALA A 124 9.77 -21.08 -21.24
N ARG A 125 11.00 -20.85 -20.77
CA ARG A 125 11.28 -20.66 -19.33
C ARG A 125 10.81 -19.31 -18.84
N MET A 126 10.82 -18.29 -19.70
CA MET A 126 10.29 -16.97 -19.41
C MET A 126 8.77 -17.04 -19.20
N LEU A 127 8.05 -17.76 -20.06
CA LEU A 127 6.61 -17.98 -19.94
C LEU A 127 6.24 -18.75 -18.66
N GLN A 128 6.96 -19.83 -18.34
CA GLN A 128 6.77 -20.55 -17.07
C GLN A 128 7.02 -19.65 -15.86
N LYS A 129 7.98 -18.73 -15.96
CA LYS A 129 8.27 -17.79 -14.88
C LYS A 129 7.15 -16.76 -14.73
N LEU A 130 6.58 -16.30 -15.84
CA LEU A 130 5.40 -15.43 -15.86
C LEU A 130 4.19 -16.11 -15.18
N GLU A 131 3.90 -17.35 -15.55
CA GLU A 131 2.84 -18.16 -14.92
C GLU A 131 3.07 -18.35 -13.42
N SER A 132 4.33 -18.55 -13.00
CA SER A 132 4.65 -18.69 -11.56
C SER A 132 4.38 -17.42 -10.73
N LYS A 133 4.16 -16.27 -11.40
CA LYS A 133 3.88 -14.97 -10.78
C LYS A 133 2.41 -14.57 -10.87
N GLN A 134 1.56 -15.43 -11.41
CA GLN A 134 0.13 -15.18 -11.59
C GLN A 134 -0.59 -14.75 -10.30
N ASP A 135 -0.40 -15.48 -9.20
CA ASP A 135 -1.10 -15.15 -7.94
C ASP A 135 -0.66 -13.80 -7.35
N GLU A 136 0.63 -13.49 -7.45
CA GLU A 136 1.20 -12.21 -7.01
C GLU A 136 0.70 -11.06 -7.87
N LEU A 137 0.61 -11.28 -9.19
CA LEU A 137 0.10 -10.31 -10.14
C LEU A 137 -1.38 -9.99 -9.85
N TYR A 138 -2.24 -11.00 -9.63
CA TYR A 138 -3.64 -10.75 -9.29
C TYR A 138 -3.81 -9.99 -7.98
N ALA A 139 -3.03 -10.35 -6.95
CA ALA A 139 -3.06 -9.63 -5.69
C ALA A 139 -2.67 -8.15 -5.87
N SER A 140 -1.68 -7.87 -6.73
CA SER A 140 -1.28 -6.49 -7.04
C SER A 140 -2.34 -5.70 -7.80
N ILE A 141 -3.02 -6.33 -8.78
CA ILE A 141 -4.10 -5.70 -9.55
C ILE A 141 -5.28 -5.37 -8.64
N GLN A 142 -5.68 -6.30 -7.76
CA GLN A 142 -6.76 -6.06 -6.82
C GLN A 142 -6.42 -4.92 -5.85
N ALA A 143 -5.21 -4.94 -5.26
CA ALA A 143 -4.78 -3.88 -4.35
C ALA A 143 -4.74 -2.50 -5.03
N HIS A 144 -4.35 -2.45 -6.31
CA HIS A 144 -4.34 -1.23 -7.10
C HIS A 144 -5.76 -0.72 -7.37
N GLN A 145 -6.68 -1.60 -7.75
CA GLN A 145 -8.09 -1.25 -7.94
C GLN A 145 -8.74 -0.74 -6.65
N GLU A 146 -8.50 -1.39 -5.51
CA GLU A 146 -9.00 -0.93 -4.21
C GLU A 146 -8.46 0.48 -3.85
N ALA A 147 -7.17 0.74 -4.12
CA ALA A 147 -6.55 2.04 -3.86
C ALA A 147 -7.10 3.16 -4.76
N SER A 148 -7.46 2.85 -6.02
CA SER A 148 -8.03 3.83 -6.96
C SER A 148 -9.43 4.31 -6.52
N VAL A 149 -10.26 3.42 -5.97
CA VAL A 149 -11.61 3.74 -5.48
C VAL A 149 -11.57 4.66 -4.26
N ASP A 150 -10.60 4.44 -3.36
CA ASP A 150 -10.39 5.29 -2.19
C ASP A 150 -9.91 6.70 -2.57
N ALA A 151 -9.16 6.84 -3.66
CA ALA A 151 -8.67 8.13 -4.13
C ALA A 151 -9.80 8.99 -4.73
N ASP A 152 -10.71 8.41 -5.51
CA ASP A 152 -11.80 9.14 -6.17
C ASP A 152 -12.90 9.58 -5.18
N THR A 153 -13.07 8.84 -4.08
CA THR A 153 -14.07 9.18 -3.04
C THR A 153 -13.60 10.26 -2.05
N GLY A 154 -12.36 10.75 -2.15
CA GLY A 154 -11.74 11.61 -1.16
C GLY A 154 -11.83 13.12 -1.37
N GLU A 155 -12.14 13.62 -2.58
CA GLU A 155 -11.86 15.03 -2.91
C GLU A 155 -12.98 15.84 -3.59
N ASP A 156 -14.22 15.35 -3.66
CA ASP A 156 -15.40 16.21 -3.93
C ASP A 156 -16.20 16.48 -2.66
N SER A 157 -15.59 17.26 -1.77
CA SER A 157 -16.32 18.05 -0.77
C SER A 157 -16.79 19.38 -1.37
N GLY A 158 -17.30 19.35 -2.61
CA GLY A 158 -18.15 20.36 -3.19
C GLY A 158 -19.50 20.39 -2.50
N ALA A 159 -19.56 21.06 -1.35
CA ALA A 159 -20.80 21.45 -0.69
C ALA A 159 -21.59 22.47 -1.55
N GLU A 160 -22.26 21.99 -2.59
CA GLU A 160 -23.49 22.58 -3.12
C GLU A 160 -24.63 21.67 -2.62
N GLY A 161 -25.46 22.01 -1.65
CA GLY A 161 -26.20 23.26 -1.55
C GLY A 161 -27.66 23.01 -1.91
N ASP A 162 -28.38 22.19 -1.13
CA ASP A 162 -29.86 22.25 -1.10
C ASP A 162 -30.45 21.83 0.25
N GLY A 163 -31.10 22.79 0.91
CA GLY A 163 -32.39 22.53 1.53
C GLY A 163 -32.50 22.22 3.03
N GLY A 164 -31.46 22.41 3.84
CA GLY A 164 -31.54 22.26 5.30
C GLY A 164 -31.26 23.57 6.03
N HIS A 165 -32.29 24.21 6.56
CA HIS A 165 -32.17 25.36 7.46
C HIS A 165 -31.52 24.89 8.78
N ASP A 166 -30.18 24.83 8.82
CA ASP A 166 -29.42 24.55 10.04
C ASP A 166 -28.41 25.68 10.29
N ASP A 167 -28.49 26.23 11.49
CA ASP A 167 -27.97 27.54 11.86
C ASP A 167 -26.42 27.60 11.88
N GLY A 168 -25.81 28.03 10.77
CA GLY A 168 -24.64 28.95 10.75
C GLY A 168 -23.42 28.64 11.63
N GLY A 169 -23.12 27.37 11.94
CA GLY A 169 -21.96 26.99 12.73
C GLY A 169 -20.67 26.99 11.89
N VAL A 170 -19.93 28.11 11.88
CA VAL A 170 -18.59 28.22 11.30
C VAL A 170 -17.71 27.04 11.74
N GLU A 171 -17.30 26.17 10.82
CA GLU A 171 -16.35 25.11 11.14
C GLU A 171 -15.08 25.73 11.74
N PRO A 172 -14.69 25.32 12.96
CA PRO A 172 -13.56 25.94 13.62
C PRO A 172 -12.29 25.61 12.86
N LEU A 173 -11.68 26.65 12.25
CA LEU A 173 -10.38 26.58 11.58
C LEU A 173 -9.41 25.68 12.37
N PRO A 174 -8.74 24.70 11.72
CA PRO A 174 -7.85 23.78 12.40
C PRO A 174 -6.76 24.57 13.15
N LYS A 175 -6.80 24.46 14.47
CA LYS A 175 -5.96 25.29 15.35
C LYS A 175 -4.49 24.90 15.17
N PRO A 176 -3.56 25.85 14.98
CA PRO A 176 -2.16 25.57 14.61
C PRO A 176 -1.46 24.71 15.66
N ILE A 177 -0.62 23.77 15.20
CA ILE A 177 0.18 22.84 16.01
C ILE A 177 1.16 23.62 16.93
N GLY A 178 1.48 23.06 18.10
CA GLY A 178 2.34 23.74 19.08
C GLY A 178 3.79 23.70 18.65
N PRO A 179 4.68 24.56 19.18
CA PRO A 179 6.10 24.50 18.86
C PRO A 179 6.72 23.13 19.18
N ILE A 180 6.23 22.46 20.24
CA ILE A 180 6.64 21.09 20.58
C ILE A 180 6.15 20.08 19.52
N GLY A 181 4.92 20.24 19.03
CA GLY A 181 4.38 19.39 17.96
C GLY A 181 5.11 19.58 16.63
N VAL A 182 5.50 20.81 16.28
CA VAL A 182 6.31 21.11 15.09
C VAL A 182 7.70 20.47 15.20
N ALA A 183 8.36 20.61 16.37
CA ALA A 183 9.65 19.96 16.60
C ALA A 183 9.54 18.42 16.55
N GLY A 184 8.47 17.84 17.11
CA GLY A 184 8.18 16.41 17.04
C GLY A 184 7.98 15.93 15.60
N ALA A 185 7.17 16.64 14.81
CA ALA A 185 6.95 16.33 13.40
C ALA A 185 8.25 16.39 12.59
N ALA A 186 9.05 17.46 12.76
CA ALA A 186 10.34 17.59 12.09
C ALA A 186 11.31 16.47 12.47
N ALA A 187 11.40 16.11 13.75
CA ALA A 187 12.23 15.00 14.21
C ALA A 187 11.76 13.65 13.61
N SER A 188 10.45 13.42 13.53
CA SER A 188 9.90 12.20 12.90
C SER A 188 10.24 12.10 11.42
N VAL A 189 10.11 13.19 10.66
CA VAL A 189 10.46 13.23 9.22
C VAL A 189 11.96 12.96 9.02
N VAL A 190 12.82 13.61 9.81
CA VAL A 190 14.28 13.37 9.74
C VAL A 190 14.61 11.92 10.11
N GLY A 191 13.98 11.38 11.17
CA GLY A 191 14.18 9.99 11.59
C GLY A 191 13.82 8.99 10.48
N LEU A 192 12.67 9.18 9.82
CA LEU A 192 12.25 8.35 8.68
C LEU A 192 13.24 8.43 7.51
N GLY A 193 13.72 9.63 7.18
CA GLY A 193 14.75 9.82 6.14
C GLY A 193 16.04 9.04 6.43
N VAL A 194 16.50 9.05 7.69
CA VAL A 194 17.68 8.27 8.11
C VAL A 194 17.43 6.77 8.05
N ILE A 195 16.23 6.28 8.38
CA ILE A 195 15.86 4.86 8.25
C ILE A 195 15.93 4.42 6.78
N VAL A 196 15.32 5.17 5.87
CA VAL A 196 15.32 4.85 4.43
C VAL A 196 16.75 4.83 3.89
N TRP A 197 17.56 5.83 4.22
CA TRP A 197 18.97 5.85 3.83
C TRP A 197 19.73 4.64 4.39
N GLY A 198 19.51 4.30 5.66
CA GLY A 198 20.12 3.14 6.30
C GLY A 198 19.73 1.84 5.61
N ALA A 199 18.46 1.68 5.23
CA ALA A 199 17.96 0.52 4.50
C ALA A 199 18.63 0.37 3.12
N VAL A 200 18.83 1.48 2.40
CA VAL A 200 19.58 1.48 1.12
C VAL A 200 21.02 1.01 1.34
N GLU A 201 21.72 1.48 2.36
CA GLU A 201 23.09 1.01 2.66
C GLU A 201 23.13 -0.47 3.06
N VAL A 202 22.12 -0.98 3.80
CA VAL A 202 22.02 -2.43 4.08
C VAL A 202 21.82 -3.21 2.78
N SER A 203 20.96 -2.73 1.88
CA SER A 203 20.62 -3.41 0.61
C SER A 203 21.80 -3.53 -0.35
N ARG A 204 22.75 -2.57 -0.32
CA ARG A 204 23.97 -2.62 -1.14
C ARG A 204 24.89 -3.80 -0.78
N GLY A 205 24.77 -4.33 0.44
CA GLY A 205 25.54 -5.49 0.88
C GLY A 205 27.05 -5.29 0.76
N ARG A 206 27.75 -6.33 0.27
CA ARG A 206 29.19 -6.25 -0.01
C ARG A 206 29.41 -5.81 -1.45
N VAL A 207 29.90 -4.59 -1.61
CA VAL A 207 30.36 -4.09 -2.90
C VAL A 207 31.81 -4.53 -3.07
N TYR A 208 32.05 -5.33 -4.08
CA TYR A 208 33.39 -5.75 -4.47
C TYR A 208 33.89 -4.82 -5.56
N ASP A 209 34.99 -4.11 -5.31
CA ASP A 209 35.73 -3.48 -6.40
C ASP A 209 36.05 -4.57 -7.42
N HIS A 210 35.69 -4.35 -8.69
CA HIS A 210 36.04 -5.25 -9.78
C HIS A 210 37.43 -4.83 -10.29
N PRO A 211 38.55 -5.43 -9.82
CA PRO A 211 39.82 -5.19 -10.47
C PRO A 211 39.75 -5.80 -11.88
N ALA A 212 40.05 -5.00 -12.89
CA ALA A 212 40.38 -5.49 -14.23
C ALA A 212 41.68 -6.31 -14.14
N GLY A 213 41.59 -7.61 -13.82
CA GLY A 213 42.75 -8.49 -13.76
C GLY A 213 42.51 -9.80 -13.02
N ALA A 214 42.91 -10.92 -13.64
CA ALA A 214 42.47 -12.27 -13.33
C ALA A 214 42.84 -12.87 -11.95
N PHE A 215 43.65 -12.22 -11.10
CA PHE A 215 44.15 -12.87 -9.87
C PHE A 215 44.48 -11.90 -8.71
N LYS A 216 43.55 -11.04 -8.28
CA LYS A 216 43.72 -10.28 -7.03
C LYS A 216 42.64 -10.62 -6.00
N VAL A 217 43.08 -10.71 -4.74
CA VAL A 217 42.24 -10.88 -3.54
C VAL A 217 41.16 -9.81 -3.58
N ARG A 218 39.89 -10.22 -3.62
CA ARG A 218 38.74 -9.30 -3.59
C ARG A 218 38.71 -8.59 -2.24
N THR A 219 39.16 -7.33 -2.23
CA THR A 219 38.87 -6.41 -1.12
C THR A 219 37.51 -5.79 -1.41
N GLY A 220 36.50 -6.13 -0.59
CA GLY A 220 35.18 -5.53 -0.66
C GLY A 220 34.89 -4.73 0.61
N VAL A 221 34.09 -3.69 0.50
CA VAL A 221 33.56 -2.96 1.66
C VAL A 221 32.17 -3.51 1.98
N ASP A 222 31.97 -3.93 3.22
CA ASP A 222 30.67 -4.35 3.71
C ASP A 222 29.91 -3.11 4.21
N HIS A 223 28.82 -2.76 3.53
CA HIS A 223 28.00 -1.59 3.87
C HIS A 223 26.96 -1.90 4.96
N ALA A 224 26.67 -3.18 5.21
CA ALA A 224 25.62 -3.59 6.14
C ALA A 224 25.80 -3.05 7.57
N PRO A 225 27.00 -3.05 8.18
CA PRO A 225 27.18 -2.51 9.53
C PRO A 225 26.83 -1.03 9.65
N ARG A 226 27.16 -0.22 8.64
CA ARG A 226 26.83 1.22 8.62
C ARG A 226 25.33 1.42 8.43
N GLY A 227 24.71 0.63 7.54
CA GLY A 227 23.27 0.64 7.33
C GLY A 227 22.48 0.32 8.61
N TYR A 228 22.85 -0.74 9.34
CA TYR A 228 22.20 -1.09 10.61
C TYR A 228 22.30 0.01 11.67
N VAL A 229 23.46 0.67 11.78
CA VAL A 229 23.64 1.80 12.70
C VAL A 229 22.71 2.95 12.34
N LEU A 230 22.61 3.29 11.05
CA LEU A 230 21.72 4.36 10.59
C LEU A 230 20.24 4.02 10.85
N VAL A 231 19.80 2.80 10.54
CA VAL A 231 18.43 2.36 10.83
C VAL A 231 18.12 2.46 12.33
N GLY A 232 19.04 2.00 13.18
CA GLY A 232 18.88 2.08 14.63
C GLY A 232 18.77 3.51 15.15
N VAL A 233 19.63 4.42 14.68
CA VAL A 233 19.58 5.85 15.04
C VAL A 233 18.29 6.50 14.52
N GLY A 234 17.91 6.24 13.27
CA GLY A 234 16.69 6.78 12.67
C GLY A 234 15.43 6.34 13.42
N ALA A 235 15.35 5.06 13.81
CA ALA A 235 14.23 4.54 14.60
C ALA A 235 14.13 5.20 16.00
N ALA A 236 15.26 5.41 16.67
CA ALA A 236 15.30 6.11 17.95
C ALA A 236 14.85 7.58 17.82
N VAL A 237 15.28 8.29 16.79
CA VAL A 237 14.88 9.68 16.53
C VAL A 237 13.39 9.77 16.17
N ALA A 238 12.90 8.88 15.29
CA ALA A 238 11.51 8.88 14.86
C ALA A 238 10.54 8.61 16.02
N SER A 239 10.87 7.63 16.88
CA SER A 239 10.09 7.31 18.08
C SER A 239 10.08 8.46 19.08
N ALA A 240 11.21 9.13 19.31
CA ALA A 240 11.27 10.34 20.14
C ALA A 240 10.38 11.47 19.59
N GLY A 241 10.37 11.68 18.26
CA GLY A 241 9.51 12.66 17.59
C GLY A 241 8.02 12.37 17.79
N LEU A 242 7.61 11.10 17.64
CA LEU A 242 6.22 10.66 17.86
C LEU A 242 5.77 10.85 19.30
N VAL A 243 6.65 10.57 20.28
CA VAL A 243 6.35 10.79 21.70
C VAL A 243 6.14 12.29 21.99
N LEU A 244 7.00 13.18 21.46
CA LEU A 244 6.84 14.62 21.62
C LEU A 244 5.52 15.13 21.01
N LEU A 245 5.17 14.62 19.83
CA LEU A 245 3.91 14.95 19.15
C LEU A 245 2.70 14.48 19.97
N GLY A 246 2.74 13.24 20.47
CA GLY A 246 1.70 12.69 21.34
C GLY A 246 1.51 13.48 22.64
N VAL A 247 2.61 13.93 23.26
CA VAL A 247 2.56 14.78 24.46
C VAL A 247 1.95 16.15 24.16
N ASP A 248 2.25 16.79 23.02
CA ASP A 248 1.63 18.06 22.62
C ASP A 248 0.12 17.90 22.41
N VAL A 249 -0.30 16.84 21.69
CA VAL A 249 -1.72 16.51 21.46
C VAL A 249 -2.44 16.25 22.78
N ALA A 250 -1.86 15.44 23.68
CA ALA A 250 -2.48 15.13 24.97
C ALA A 250 -2.60 16.37 25.87
N ARG A 251 -1.56 17.22 25.91
CA ARG A 251 -1.58 18.46 26.70
C ARG A 251 -2.62 19.44 26.17
N ARG A 252 -2.75 19.56 24.85
CA ARG A 252 -3.76 20.40 24.19
C ARG A 252 -5.17 19.84 24.37
N ALA A 253 -5.37 18.53 24.27
CA ALA A 253 -6.66 17.90 24.56
C ALA A 253 -7.09 18.18 26.02
N LYS A 254 -6.16 18.10 26.97
CA LYS A 254 -6.42 18.45 28.38
C LYS A 254 -6.73 19.95 28.55
N GLN A 255 -6.02 20.83 27.85
CA GLN A 255 -6.33 22.27 27.83
C GLN A 255 -7.72 22.55 27.25
N ARG A 256 -8.12 21.86 26.16
CA ARG A 256 -9.47 21.97 25.57
C ARG A 256 -10.56 21.56 26.57
N LYS A 257 -10.37 20.43 27.27
CA LYS A 257 -11.30 19.97 28.32
C LYS A 257 -11.43 21.01 29.44
N ARG A 258 -10.31 21.59 29.88
CA ARG A 258 -10.30 22.66 30.90
C ARG A 258 -10.95 23.96 30.43
N ALA A 259 -10.67 24.37 29.19
CA ALA A 259 -11.24 25.57 28.59
C ALA A 259 -12.76 25.44 28.40
N ARG A 260 -13.25 24.26 28.00
CA ARG A 260 -14.70 24.00 27.93
C ARG A 260 -15.38 24.01 29.31
N SER A 261 -14.67 23.59 30.36
CA SER A 261 -15.22 23.60 31.73
C SER A 261 -15.14 24.96 32.44
N GLN A 262 -14.49 25.96 31.85
CA GLN A 262 -14.44 27.31 32.43
C GLN A 262 -15.57 28.13 31.82
N ALA A 263 -16.62 28.36 32.63
CA ALA A 263 -17.67 29.31 32.28
C ALA A 263 -17.03 30.66 31.95
N LEU A 264 -17.19 31.12 30.71
CA LEU A 264 -16.62 32.40 30.29
C LEU A 264 -17.53 33.48 30.87
N VAL A 265 -17.04 34.17 31.89
CA VAL A 265 -17.72 35.35 32.43
C VAL A 265 -17.32 36.53 31.55
N VAL A 266 -18.22 36.94 30.67
CA VAL A 266 -18.00 38.08 29.77
C VAL A 266 -18.65 39.31 30.41
N PRO A 267 -17.89 40.39 30.69
CA PRO A 267 -18.50 41.64 31.09
C PRO A 267 -19.29 42.21 29.91
N LEU A 268 -20.60 42.40 30.10
CA LEU A 268 -21.48 43.03 29.13
C LEU A 268 -21.58 44.51 29.49
N PHE A 269 -20.98 45.34 28.63
CA PHE A 269 -21.08 46.79 28.70
C PHE A 269 -22.22 47.23 27.76
N SER A 270 -23.34 47.65 28.35
CA SER A 270 -24.47 48.25 27.64
C SER A 270 -24.55 49.74 27.99
N PRO A 271 -24.98 50.62 27.06
CA PRO A 271 -25.25 52.03 27.38
C PRO A 271 -26.32 52.21 28.48
N THR A 272 -27.08 51.17 28.83
CA THR A 272 -28.08 51.17 29.91
C THR A 272 -27.62 50.51 31.21
N GLY A 273 -26.41 49.92 31.28
CA GLY A 273 -25.91 49.30 32.50
C GLY A 273 -24.69 48.40 32.34
N LEU A 274 -24.11 48.05 33.49
CA LEU A 274 -22.98 47.13 33.63
C LEU A 274 -23.50 45.77 34.13
N GLY A 275 -23.29 44.71 33.35
CA GLY A 275 -23.70 43.35 33.69
C GLY A 275 -22.61 42.30 33.49
N LEU A 276 -22.75 41.14 34.11
CA LEU A 276 -21.90 39.97 33.88
C LEU A 276 -22.73 38.88 33.22
N GLY A 277 -22.36 38.51 31.99
CA GLY A 277 -22.94 37.36 31.31
C GLY A 277 -22.10 36.13 31.56
N VAL A 278 -22.72 35.03 31.97
CA VAL A 278 -22.06 33.72 32.07
C VAL A 278 -22.45 32.94 30.82
N SER A 279 -21.49 32.71 29.94
CA SER A 279 -21.68 31.85 28.75
C SER A 279 -20.94 30.53 28.99
N GLY A 280 -21.67 29.42 28.87
CA GLY A 280 -21.12 28.07 28.96
C GLY A 280 -21.99 27.10 28.16
N SER A 281 -21.35 26.14 27.50
CA SER A 281 -22.05 24.97 26.95
C SER A 281 -22.18 23.94 28.08
N PHE A 282 -23.39 23.69 28.55
CA PHE A 282 -23.70 22.63 29.52
C PHE A 282 -23.92 21.30 28.79
#